data_AF-A0A950KX77-F1
#
_entry.id   AF-A0A950KX77-F1
#
_cell.length_a   1.000
_cell.length_b   1.000
_cell.length_c   1.000
_cell.angle_alpha   90.00
_cell.angle_beta   90.00
_cell.angle_gamma   90.00
#
_symmetry.space_group_name_H-M   'P 1'
#
loop_
_entity.id
_entity.type
_entity.pdbx_description
1 polymer ?
#
loop_
_entity_poly.entity_id
_entity_poly.type
_entity_poly.pdbx_seq_one_letter_code
_entity_poly.pdbx_strand_id
1 'polypeptide(L)'
;MTEDRRSHSYRSEIRNTGLNRPTRSRRRLALSVPAVAGVRRVGALLLPLFVIGWLAAAAAPAAQARRNHAIKLTIVENQISTTNPNAAGPPPVGTITVRAGVASLTPGGRGADVDHVTVTSVSPATRSGTFKGTVTFFFLTGTLSGKSVGRVTLHADGSLTFSGATTLKSGTGAYKGVTGHLTFTGGSANKPGSVTTIHLTGTARY
;
A
#
# COMPACT_ATOMS: atom_id res chain seq x y z
N MET A 1 0.68 -9.62 -60.76
CA MET A 1 -0.35 -10.32 -59.98
C MET A 1 -0.54 -9.52 -58.72
N THR A 2 -1.72 -8.93 -58.59
CA THR A 2 -1.96 -7.64 -57.94
C THR A 2 -2.95 -7.90 -56.83
N GLU A 3 -2.60 -7.72 -55.55
CA GLU A 3 -3.56 -7.96 -54.47
C GLU A 3 -3.44 -6.97 -53.31
N ASP A 4 -4.30 -5.95 -53.45
CA ASP A 4 -5.22 -5.35 -52.48
C ASP A 4 -4.72 -5.08 -51.04
N ARG A 5 -4.19 -3.86 -50.83
CA ARG A 5 -4.06 -3.20 -49.52
C ARG A 5 -5.43 -2.66 -49.09
N ARG A 6 -6.15 -3.37 -48.23
CA ARG A 6 -7.28 -2.79 -47.47
C ARG A 6 -6.82 -2.28 -46.11
N SER A 7 -6.60 -0.97 -46.03
CA SER A 7 -6.44 -0.24 -44.77
C SER A 7 -7.82 -0.03 -44.15
N HIS A 8 -8.09 -0.67 -43.02
CA HIS A 8 -9.24 -0.36 -42.17
C HIS A 8 -8.81 0.65 -41.10
N SER A 9 -9.07 1.93 -41.38
CA SER A 9 -9.05 2.99 -40.37
C SER A 9 -10.21 2.81 -39.41
N TYR A 10 -9.93 2.33 -38.19
CA TYR A 10 -10.90 2.34 -37.10
C TYR A 10 -10.80 3.68 -36.36
N ARG A 11 -11.70 4.60 -36.71
CA ARG A 11 -11.87 5.91 -36.08
C ARG A 11 -12.79 5.73 -34.87
N SER A 12 -12.23 5.62 -33.66
CA SER A 12 -13.01 5.59 -32.42
C SER A 12 -13.23 7.00 -31.87
N GLU A 13 -14.37 7.58 -32.21
CA GLU A 13 -14.98 8.68 -31.47
C GLU A 13 -15.64 8.14 -30.20
N ILE A 14 -15.09 8.41 -29.01
CA ILE A 14 -15.86 8.31 -27.76
C ILE A 14 -15.63 9.54 -26.88
N ARG A 15 -16.53 10.50 -27.11
CA ARG A 15 -17.28 11.36 -26.17
C ARG A 15 -16.64 11.58 -24.78
N ASN A 16 -16.10 12.78 -24.64
CA ASN A 16 -15.75 13.42 -23.38
C ASN A 16 -17.04 13.86 -22.64
N THR A 17 -17.60 12.97 -21.80
CA THR A 17 -18.73 13.33 -20.94
C THR A 17 -18.22 14.07 -19.71
N GLY A 18 -18.24 15.40 -19.78
CA GLY A 18 -18.06 16.27 -18.63
C GLY A 18 -19.12 16.00 -17.56
N LEU A 19 -18.68 15.84 -16.31
CA LEU A 19 -19.55 15.85 -15.14
C LEU A 19 -18.90 16.65 -14.01
N ASN A 20 -19.36 17.90 -13.95
CA ASN A 20 -19.62 18.73 -12.77
C ASN A 20 -18.84 18.43 -11.48
N ARG A 21 -17.89 19.32 -11.18
CA ARG A 21 -17.39 19.55 -9.81
C ARG A 21 -18.37 20.45 -9.05
N PRO A 22 -18.94 20.03 -7.92
CA PRO A 22 -19.62 20.94 -7.01
C PRO A 22 -18.59 21.72 -6.16
N THR A 23 -18.54 23.02 -6.39
CA THR A 23 -17.93 24.05 -5.52
C THR A 23 -18.68 24.09 -4.19
N ARG A 24 -18.13 23.46 -3.13
CA ARG A 24 -18.65 23.65 -1.76
C ARG A 24 -17.99 24.83 -1.06
N SER A 25 -18.79 25.90 -1.03
CA SER A 25 -18.69 27.14 -0.29
C SER A 25 -18.16 26.98 1.15
N ARG A 26 -17.23 27.88 1.47
CA ARG A 26 -16.76 28.20 2.83
C ARG A 26 -17.89 28.83 3.63
N ARG A 27 -18.37 28.17 4.69
CA ARG A 27 -19.08 28.85 5.78
C ARG A 27 -18.15 28.98 6.98
N ARG A 28 -17.62 30.18 7.17
CA ARG A 28 -17.07 30.66 8.44
C ARG A 28 -18.25 30.84 9.40
N LEU A 29 -18.32 30.05 10.46
CA LEU A 29 -19.16 30.37 11.62
C LEU A 29 -18.31 31.26 12.53
N ALA A 30 -18.58 32.56 12.46
CA ALA A 30 -18.15 33.50 13.48
C ALA A 30 -19.06 33.29 14.70
N LEU A 31 -18.51 32.73 15.77
CA LEU A 31 -19.19 32.67 17.06
C LEU A 31 -18.87 33.97 17.81
N SER A 32 -19.85 34.86 17.84
CA SER A 32 -19.85 36.09 18.63
C SER A 32 -19.91 35.75 20.12
N VAL A 33 -18.89 36.17 20.86
CA VAL A 33 -18.88 36.13 22.34
C VAL A 33 -19.52 37.41 22.86
N PRO A 34 -20.57 37.36 23.70
CA PRO A 34 -21.05 38.54 24.40
C PRO A 34 -20.11 38.89 25.57
N ALA A 35 -19.73 40.17 25.61
CA ALA A 35 -19.04 40.79 26.73
C ALA A 35 -19.96 40.83 27.96
N VAL A 36 -19.49 40.31 29.10
CA VAL A 36 -20.12 40.53 30.40
C VAL A 36 -19.30 41.56 31.16
N ALA A 37 -19.93 42.71 31.38
CA ALA A 37 -19.44 43.84 32.16
C ALA A 37 -19.29 43.47 33.64
N GLY A 38 -18.32 44.11 34.29
CA GLY A 38 -17.84 43.76 35.62
C GLY A 38 -18.77 44.10 36.79
N VAL A 39 -18.42 43.51 37.94
CA VAL A 39 -18.86 43.93 39.27
C VAL A 39 -17.61 44.11 40.15
N ARG A 40 -17.69 45.15 40.98
CA ARG A 40 -16.60 45.84 41.67
C ARG A 40 -16.15 45.12 42.95
N ARG A 41 -14.87 45.37 43.27
CA ARG A 41 -14.07 45.08 44.48
C ARG A 41 -14.82 45.19 45.81
N VAL A 42 -14.54 44.29 46.77
CA VAL A 42 -14.26 44.57 48.21
C VAL A 42 -13.56 43.34 48.84
N GLY A 43 -12.53 43.56 49.68
CA GLY A 43 -12.34 42.77 50.90
C GLY A 43 -11.17 41.77 50.94
N ALA A 44 -10.12 42.15 51.67
CA ALA A 44 -9.01 41.30 52.09
C ALA A 44 -9.41 40.32 53.21
N LEU A 45 -8.87 39.09 53.22
CA LEU A 45 -8.29 38.41 54.40
C LEU A 45 -7.86 36.95 54.07
N LEU A 46 -6.61 36.63 54.43
CA LEU A 46 -6.08 35.36 54.98
C LEU A 46 -6.22 34.01 54.23
N LEU A 47 -5.04 33.44 53.92
CA LEU A 47 -4.69 32.04 53.59
C LEU A 47 -5.47 30.95 54.37
N PRO A 48 -5.75 29.76 53.77
CA PRO A 48 -4.70 28.73 53.53
C PRO A 48 -4.77 28.09 52.12
N LEU A 49 -3.65 27.81 51.44
CA LEU A 49 -2.94 26.52 51.45
C LEU A 49 -3.88 25.30 51.32
N PHE A 50 -3.74 24.56 50.20
CA PHE A 50 -4.46 23.37 49.71
C PHE A 50 -5.54 23.64 48.64
N VAL A 51 -5.69 22.69 47.68
CA VAL A 51 -6.65 22.64 46.52
C VAL A 51 -6.04 23.31 45.26
N ILE A 52 -5.58 22.68 44.16
CA ILE A 52 -5.81 21.37 43.49
C ILE A 52 -4.51 20.99 42.75
N GLY A 53 -3.67 20.17 43.37
CA GLY A 53 -2.54 19.52 42.70
C GLY A 53 -2.93 18.16 42.13
N TRP A 54 -4.04 18.06 41.39
CA TRP A 54 -4.55 16.77 40.91
C TRP A 54 -5.33 16.97 39.59
N LEU A 55 -4.66 16.78 38.45
CA LEU A 55 -5.11 16.04 37.25
C LEU A 55 -4.17 16.32 36.06
N ALA A 56 -2.89 16.02 36.22
CA ALA A 56 -2.00 15.79 35.08
C ALA A 56 -1.45 14.37 35.15
N ALA A 57 -2.31 13.39 35.47
CA ALA A 57 -2.11 12.05 34.94
C ALA A 57 -2.38 12.15 33.45
N ALA A 58 -1.42 12.71 32.71
CA ALA A 58 -1.28 12.44 31.30
C ALA A 58 -1.30 10.92 31.21
N ALA A 59 -2.41 10.38 30.73
CA ALA A 59 -2.54 8.97 30.46
C ALA A 59 -1.45 8.69 29.42
N ALA A 60 -0.26 8.30 29.90
CA ALA A 60 0.78 7.76 29.06
C ALA A 60 0.06 6.63 28.32
N PRO A 61 -0.08 6.71 26.98
CA PRO A 61 -0.78 5.68 26.25
C PRO A 61 -0.11 4.38 26.66
N ALA A 62 -0.89 3.48 27.29
CA ALA A 62 -0.37 2.21 27.77
C ALA A 62 0.42 1.64 26.61
N ALA A 63 1.74 1.46 26.82
CA ALA A 63 2.62 0.95 25.80
C ALA A 63 2.13 -0.46 25.49
N GLN A 64 1.27 -0.56 24.48
CA GLN A 64 0.66 -1.81 24.09
C GLN A 64 1.82 -2.68 23.66
N ALA A 65 2.10 -3.70 24.46
CA ALA A 65 3.32 -4.49 24.34
C ALA A 65 3.30 -5.15 22.96
N ARG A 66 4.08 -4.61 22.02
CA ARG A 66 4.12 -5.10 20.64
C ARG A 66 4.51 -6.57 20.66
N ARG A 67 3.62 -7.45 20.23
CA ARG A 67 3.82 -8.90 20.25
C ARG A 67 4.40 -9.35 18.92
N ASN A 68 5.16 -10.44 18.94
CA ASN A 68 5.60 -11.09 17.72
C ASN A 68 4.49 -12.03 17.25
N HIS A 69 4.06 -11.85 16.01
CA HIS A 69 3.04 -12.67 15.35
C HIS A 69 3.69 -13.40 14.18
N ALA A 70 3.40 -14.70 14.07
CA ALA A 70 3.72 -15.46 12.86
C ALA A 70 2.76 -15.03 11.75
N ILE A 71 3.31 -14.71 10.58
CA ILE A 71 2.58 -14.22 9.42
C ILE A 71 2.64 -15.26 8.32
N LYS A 72 1.47 -15.66 7.82
CA LYS A 72 1.31 -16.36 6.54
C LYS A 72 0.38 -15.54 5.67
N LEU A 73 0.84 -15.15 4.50
CA LEU A 73 0.08 -14.32 3.58
C LEU A 73 0.12 -14.96 2.18
N THR A 74 -1.04 -15.09 1.55
CA THR A 74 -1.14 -15.53 0.16
C THR A 74 -1.74 -14.41 -0.67
N ILE A 75 -1.12 -14.11 -1.82
CA ILE A 75 -1.54 -13.09 -2.76
C ILE A 75 -1.86 -13.76 -4.09
N VAL A 76 -2.94 -13.28 -4.71
CA VAL A 76 -3.34 -13.65 -6.06
C VAL A 76 -3.56 -12.34 -6.81
N GLU A 77 -2.61 -11.98 -7.67
CA GLU A 77 -2.51 -10.65 -8.29
C GLU A 77 -2.30 -10.72 -9.81
N ASN A 78 -2.60 -9.62 -10.49
CA ASN A 78 -2.29 -9.46 -11.91
C ASN A 78 -1.66 -8.09 -12.18
N GLN A 79 -0.88 -8.02 -13.25
CA GLN A 79 -0.33 -6.75 -13.73
C GLN A 79 -1.44 -5.84 -14.24
N ILE A 80 -1.47 -4.61 -13.73
CA ILE A 80 -2.42 -3.57 -14.13
C ILE A 80 -1.76 -2.56 -15.07
N SER A 81 -0.50 -2.23 -14.83
CA SER A 81 0.25 -1.34 -15.70
C SER A 81 1.74 -1.65 -15.68
N THR A 82 2.42 -1.27 -16.75
CA THR A 82 3.88 -1.36 -16.85
C THR A 82 4.40 -0.18 -17.66
N THR A 83 5.50 0.41 -17.22
CA THR A 83 6.22 1.41 -18.00
C THR A 83 7.14 0.71 -18.99
N ASN A 84 7.26 1.24 -20.21
CA ASN A 84 8.14 0.68 -21.24
C ASN A 84 7.94 -0.82 -21.49
N PRO A 85 6.73 -1.28 -21.85
CA PRO A 85 6.48 -2.68 -22.16
C PRO A 85 7.39 -3.11 -23.32
N ASN A 86 8.26 -4.09 -23.07
CA ASN A 86 8.99 -4.76 -24.13
C ASN A 86 8.17 -5.96 -24.61
N ALA A 87 7.57 -5.86 -25.79
CA ALA A 87 6.73 -6.92 -26.35
C ALA A 87 7.53 -8.16 -26.80
N ALA A 88 8.85 -8.04 -26.98
CA ALA A 88 9.69 -9.07 -27.60
C ALA A 88 10.75 -9.67 -26.65
N GLY A 89 10.75 -9.31 -25.36
CA GLY A 89 11.78 -9.79 -24.43
C GLY A 89 11.58 -9.33 -22.99
N PRO A 90 12.53 -9.63 -22.09
CA PRO A 90 12.45 -9.19 -20.71
C PRO A 90 12.37 -7.66 -20.64
N PRO A 91 11.63 -7.11 -19.65
CA PRO A 91 11.50 -5.67 -19.49
C PRO A 91 12.88 -5.04 -19.19
N PRO A 92 13.20 -3.86 -19.76
CA PRO A 92 14.47 -3.19 -19.51
C PRO A 92 14.60 -2.78 -18.03
N VAL A 93 15.85 -2.60 -17.58
CA VAL A 93 16.13 -2.05 -16.24
C VAL A 93 15.46 -0.68 -16.08
N GLY A 94 14.86 -0.44 -14.92
CA GLY A 94 14.08 0.77 -14.65
C GLY A 94 12.60 0.66 -15.03
N THR A 95 12.17 -0.43 -15.68
CA THR A 95 10.75 -0.73 -15.88
C THR A 95 10.04 -0.79 -14.53
N ILE A 96 8.91 -0.09 -14.43
CA ILE A 96 8.04 -0.07 -13.27
C ILE A 96 6.76 -0.83 -13.63
N THR A 97 6.43 -1.82 -12.83
CA THR A 97 5.19 -2.58 -12.95
C THR A 97 4.32 -2.33 -11.72
N VAL A 98 3.03 -2.09 -11.94
CA VAL A 98 2.02 -2.03 -10.88
C VAL A 98 1.15 -3.27 -11.00
N ARG A 99 1.01 -4.00 -9.90
CA ARG A 99 0.10 -5.14 -9.79
C ARG A 99 -0.87 -4.88 -8.65
N ALA A 100 -2.02 -5.53 -8.74
CA ALA A 100 -2.95 -5.59 -7.63
C ALA A 100 -3.72 -6.89 -7.67
N GLY A 101 -4.26 -7.23 -6.53
CA GLY A 101 -4.91 -8.50 -6.34
C GLY A 101 -5.68 -8.60 -5.04
N VAL A 102 -5.89 -9.85 -4.66
CA VAL A 102 -6.48 -10.22 -3.38
C VAL A 102 -5.43 -10.86 -2.49
N ALA A 103 -5.51 -10.52 -1.21
CA ALA A 103 -4.62 -11.00 -0.17
C ALA A 103 -5.39 -11.81 0.87
N SER A 104 -4.78 -12.87 1.39
CA SER A 104 -5.30 -13.67 2.51
C SER A 104 -4.22 -13.82 3.58
N LEU A 105 -4.40 -13.12 4.69
CA LEU A 105 -3.47 -13.04 5.82
C LEU A 105 -3.93 -13.91 6.98
N THR A 106 -3.00 -14.66 7.56
CA THR A 106 -3.18 -15.39 8.82
C THR A 106 -2.15 -14.93 9.84
N PRO A 107 -2.57 -14.39 11.01
CA PRO A 107 -3.93 -13.94 11.34
C PRO A 107 -4.23 -12.57 10.70
N GLY A 108 -5.43 -12.37 10.13
CA GLY A 108 -5.80 -11.06 9.56
C GLY A 108 -6.95 -11.08 8.56
N GLY A 109 -7.28 -12.24 8.01
CA GLY A 109 -8.40 -12.40 7.08
C GLY A 109 -8.05 -11.97 5.66
N ARG A 110 -9.10 -11.72 4.86
CA ARG A 110 -8.97 -11.34 3.46
C ARG A 110 -8.85 -9.83 3.28
N GLY A 111 -8.19 -9.44 2.20
CA GLY A 111 -7.94 -8.05 1.83
C GLY A 111 -7.58 -7.91 0.37
N ALA A 112 -7.08 -6.72 0.02
CA ALA A 112 -6.51 -6.41 -1.28
C ALA A 112 -5.02 -6.11 -1.15
N ASP A 113 -4.29 -6.23 -2.24
CA ASP A 113 -2.91 -5.80 -2.34
C ASP A 113 -2.73 -4.84 -3.52
N VAL A 114 -1.74 -3.97 -3.39
CA VAL A 114 -1.18 -3.19 -4.50
C VAL A 114 0.32 -3.16 -4.32
N ASP A 115 1.06 -3.40 -5.39
CA ASP A 115 2.50 -3.30 -5.39
C ASP A 115 3.04 -2.44 -6.53
N HIS A 116 4.22 -1.89 -6.31
CA HIS A 116 4.95 -1.09 -7.28
C HIS A 116 6.37 -1.63 -7.32
N VAL A 117 6.74 -2.24 -8.44
CA VAL A 117 7.98 -2.99 -8.58
C VAL A 117 8.82 -2.39 -9.69
N THR A 118 10.09 -2.14 -9.41
CA THR A 118 11.07 -1.65 -10.37
C THR A 118 12.09 -2.74 -10.66
N VAL A 119 12.30 -3.04 -11.95
CA VAL A 119 13.35 -3.95 -12.42
C VAL A 119 14.72 -3.30 -12.17
N THR A 120 15.59 -4.00 -11.45
CA THR A 120 16.93 -3.51 -11.08
C THR A 120 18.06 -4.17 -11.84
N SER A 121 17.87 -5.40 -12.32
CA SER A 121 18.82 -6.06 -13.22
C SER A 121 18.14 -7.11 -14.08
N VAL A 122 18.75 -7.42 -15.22
CA VAL A 122 18.32 -8.50 -16.13
C VAL A 122 19.55 -9.26 -16.58
N SER A 123 19.48 -10.57 -16.59
CA SER A 123 20.51 -11.49 -17.09
C SER A 123 19.90 -12.37 -18.18
N PRO A 124 20.18 -12.08 -19.46
CA PRO A 124 19.71 -12.89 -20.58
C PRO A 124 20.21 -14.35 -20.48
N ALA A 125 21.46 -14.55 -20.06
CA ALA A 125 22.09 -15.87 -19.96
C ALA A 125 21.36 -16.82 -19.00
N THR A 126 20.82 -16.29 -17.90
CA THR A 126 20.11 -17.08 -16.88
C THR A 126 18.59 -16.91 -16.96
N ARG A 127 18.09 -16.17 -17.96
CA ARG A 127 16.67 -15.79 -18.10
C ARG A 127 16.07 -15.28 -16.79
N SER A 128 16.84 -14.46 -16.06
CA SER A 128 16.44 -14.00 -14.74
C SER A 128 16.66 -12.51 -14.57
N GLY A 129 15.96 -11.92 -13.60
CA GLY A 129 16.10 -10.52 -13.26
C GLY A 129 15.91 -10.29 -11.77
N THR A 130 16.33 -9.14 -11.29
CA THR A 130 16.06 -8.69 -9.92
C THR A 130 15.14 -7.49 -9.93
N PHE A 131 14.42 -7.31 -8.83
CA PHE A 131 13.54 -6.17 -8.64
C PHE A 131 13.56 -5.67 -7.20
N LYS A 132 13.17 -4.42 -7.04
CA LYS A 132 12.84 -3.80 -5.75
C LYS A 132 11.50 -3.09 -5.85
N GLY A 133 10.77 -3.00 -4.75
CA GLY A 133 9.45 -2.37 -4.79
C GLY A 133 8.89 -2.02 -3.43
N THR A 134 7.68 -1.50 -3.48
CA THR A 134 6.83 -1.28 -2.31
C THR A 134 5.55 -2.09 -2.47
N VAL A 135 5.07 -2.64 -1.37
CA VAL A 135 3.81 -3.36 -1.32
C VAL A 135 2.95 -2.78 -0.21
N THR A 136 1.65 -2.65 -0.48
CA THR A 136 0.65 -2.27 0.49
C THR A 136 -0.50 -3.27 0.47
N PHE A 137 -0.81 -3.81 1.64
CA PHE A 137 -1.95 -4.68 1.86
C PHE A 137 -3.03 -3.92 2.61
N PHE A 138 -4.27 -4.09 2.17
CA PHE A 138 -5.46 -3.46 2.72
C PHE A 138 -6.37 -4.55 3.28
N PHE A 139 -6.44 -4.64 4.61
CA PHE A 139 -7.35 -5.53 5.32
C PHE A 139 -8.44 -4.73 6.03
N LEU A 140 -9.51 -5.41 6.45
CA LEU A 140 -10.59 -4.79 7.21
C LEU A 140 -10.09 -4.12 8.51
N THR A 141 -9.09 -4.73 9.16
CA THR A 141 -8.53 -4.28 10.44
C THR A 141 -7.43 -3.22 10.30
N GLY A 142 -7.01 -2.90 9.07
CA GLY A 142 -5.97 -1.90 8.80
C GLY A 142 -5.09 -2.25 7.61
N THR A 143 -4.03 -1.47 7.42
CA THR A 143 -3.08 -1.65 6.33
C THR A 143 -1.72 -2.14 6.81
N LEU A 144 -1.03 -2.92 5.98
CA LEU A 144 0.38 -3.28 6.12
C LEU A 144 1.14 -2.71 4.92
N SER A 145 2.32 -2.16 5.14
CA SER A 145 3.17 -1.66 4.05
C SER A 145 4.63 -2.01 4.26
N GLY A 146 5.29 -2.33 3.17
CA GLY A 146 6.67 -2.81 3.20
C GLY A 146 7.45 -2.52 1.93
N LYS A 147 8.75 -2.79 2.02
CA LYS A 147 9.66 -2.76 0.88
C LYS A 147 10.03 -4.19 0.52
N SER A 148 9.95 -4.52 -0.75
CA SER A 148 10.24 -5.85 -1.27
C SER A 148 11.49 -5.81 -2.14
N VAL A 149 12.28 -6.86 -2.07
CA VAL A 149 13.38 -7.16 -2.99
C VAL A 149 13.22 -8.61 -3.43
N GLY A 150 13.51 -8.90 -4.69
CA GLY A 150 13.34 -10.25 -5.18
C GLY A 150 14.01 -10.51 -6.51
N ARG A 151 13.90 -11.78 -6.90
CA ARG A 151 14.33 -12.33 -8.17
C ARG A 151 13.13 -12.89 -8.90
N VAL A 152 13.14 -12.73 -10.22
CA VAL A 152 12.24 -13.41 -11.15
C VAL A 152 13.08 -14.27 -12.09
N THR A 153 12.59 -15.45 -12.41
CA THR A 153 13.18 -16.34 -13.42
C THR A 153 12.10 -16.73 -14.42
N LEU A 154 12.42 -16.58 -15.71
CA LEU A 154 11.60 -17.01 -16.84
C LEU A 154 12.06 -18.40 -17.29
N HIS A 155 11.15 -19.35 -17.24
CA HIS A 155 11.37 -20.72 -17.67
C HIS A 155 11.18 -20.87 -19.18
N ALA A 156 11.67 -21.97 -19.75
CA ALA A 156 11.57 -22.23 -21.18
C ALA A 156 10.13 -22.42 -21.67
N ASP A 157 9.25 -22.91 -20.79
CA ASP A 157 7.82 -23.03 -21.04
C ASP A 157 7.09 -21.67 -20.92
N GLY A 158 7.81 -20.58 -20.63
CA GLY A 158 7.35 -19.21 -20.44
C GLY A 158 6.76 -18.91 -19.06
N SER A 159 6.75 -19.87 -18.14
CA SER A 159 6.29 -19.63 -16.77
C SER A 159 7.30 -18.76 -16.01
N LEU A 160 6.81 -18.05 -14.98
CA LEU A 160 7.63 -17.23 -14.11
C LEU A 160 7.68 -17.84 -12.71
N THR A 161 8.85 -17.81 -12.09
CA THR A 161 9.02 -18.05 -10.66
C THR A 161 9.61 -16.83 -9.97
N PHE A 162 9.09 -16.52 -8.78
CA PHE A 162 9.51 -15.40 -7.96
C PHE A 162 10.04 -15.88 -6.61
N SER A 163 11.06 -15.21 -6.11
CA SER A 163 11.52 -15.38 -4.73
C SER A 163 12.11 -14.10 -4.18
N GLY A 164 12.04 -13.90 -2.87
CA GLY A 164 12.62 -12.71 -2.26
C GLY A 164 12.21 -12.48 -0.81
N ALA A 165 12.31 -11.22 -0.40
CA ALA A 165 11.98 -10.79 0.94
C ALA A 165 11.22 -9.45 0.95
N THR A 166 10.39 -9.27 1.96
CA THR A 166 9.64 -8.05 2.24
C THR A 166 9.90 -7.61 3.67
N THR A 167 10.37 -6.38 3.84
CA THR A 167 10.48 -5.73 5.14
C THR A 167 9.25 -4.86 5.39
N LEU A 168 8.45 -5.21 6.40
CA LEU A 168 7.32 -4.40 6.86
C LEU A 168 7.84 -3.20 7.66
N LYS A 169 7.37 -2.00 7.32
CA LYS A 169 7.87 -0.74 7.92
C LYS A 169 6.76 0.15 8.47
N SER A 170 5.53 -0.03 8.02
CA SER A 170 4.41 0.78 8.47
C SER A 170 3.10 0.01 8.37
N GLY A 171 2.14 0.43 9.18
CA GLY A 171 0.80 -0.11 9.17
C GLY A 171 -0.17 0.81 9.91
N THR A 172 -1.46 0.54 9.74
CA THR A 172 -2.57 1.29 10.35
C THR A 172 -3.52 0.34 11.08
N GLY A 173 -4.47 0.90 11.85
CA GLY A 173 -5.44 0.11 12.60
C GLY A 173 -4.77 -0.89 13.55
N ALA A 174 -5.15 -2.16 13.45
CA ALA A 174 -4.56 -3.25 14.23
C ALA A 174 -3.06 -3.45 13.99
N TYR A 175 -2.52 -2.94 12.88
CA TYR A 175 -1.11 -3.10 12.49
C TYR A 175 -0.26 -1.85 12.72
N LYS A 176 -0.74 -0.93 13.56
CA LYS A 176 -0.04 0.34 13.82
C LYS A 176 1.35 0.09 14.42
N GLY A 177 2.38 0.66 13.77
CA GLY A 177 3.76 0.52 14.24
C GLY A 177 4.40 -0.84 13.93
N VAL A 178 3.82 -1.60 13.01
CA VAL A 178 4.35 -2.89 12.58
C VAL A 178 5.78 -2.80 12.08
N THR A 179 6.60 -3.76 12.51
CA THR A 179 7.94 -4.03 11.96
C THR A 179 8.09 -5.52 11.76
N GLY A 180 8.62 -5.96 10.63
CA GLY A 180 8.72 -7.40 10.37
C GLY A 180 9.51 -7.74 9.13
N HIS A 181 9.82 -9.01 8.99
CA HIS A 181 10.52 -9.54 7.84
C HIS A 181 9.81 -10.80 7.35
N LEU A 182 9.43 -10.79 6.08
CA LEU A 182 8.76 -11.90 5.40
C LEU A 182 9.65 -12.36 4.25
N THR A 183 9.80 -13.66 4.06
CA THR A 183 10.28 -14.23 2.80
C THR A 183 9.10 -14.53 1.91
N PHE A 184 9.30 -14.52 0.60
CA PHE A 184 8.25 -14.88 -0.35
C PHE A 184 8.75 -15.78 -1.47
N THR A 185 7.84 -16.61 -1.95
CA THR A 185 7.99 -17.42 -3.16
C THR A 185 6.68 -17.39 -3.95
N GLY A 186 6.74 -17.63 -5.25
CA GLY A 186 5.54 -17.62 -6.07
C GLY A 186 5.82 -17.89 -7.53
N GLY A 187 4.78 -17.77 -8.35
CA GLY A 187 4.91 -17.94 -9.79
C GLY A 187 3.64 -17.58 -10.56
N SER A 188 3.79 -17.55 -11.89
CA SER A 188 2.69 -17.43 -12.84
C SER A 188 2.89 -18.42 -13.98
N ALA A 189 1.78 -18.95 -14.51
CA ALA A 189 1.82 -19.78 -15.71
C ALA A 189 2.18 -18.95 -16.96
N ASN A 190 2.55 -19.63 -18.05
CA ASN A 190 2.73 -18.99 -19.36
C ASN A 190 1.41 -18.85 -20.11
N LYS A 191 0.53 -17.94 -19.68
CA LYS A 191 -0.69 -17.61 -20.44
C LYS A 191 -0.92 -16.09 -20.47
N PRO A 192 -1.47 -15.55 -21.57
CA PRO A 192 -1.96 -14.17 -21.57
C PRO A 192 -2.92 -13.94 -20.40
N GLY A 193 -2.68 -12.88 -19.62
CA GLY A 193 -3.48 -12.58 -18.42
C GLY A 193 -3.24 -13.52 -17.24
N SER A 194 -2.14 -14.28 -17.24
CA SER A 194 -1.80 -15.17 -16.14
C SER A 194 -1.70 -14.43 -14.81
N VAL A 195 -2.50 -14.93 -13.86
CA VAL A 195 -2.49 -14.50 -12.47
C VAL A 195 -1.22 -15.01 -11.80
N THR A 196 -0.59 -14.15 -11.01
CA THR A 196 0.57 -14.49 -10.18
C THR A 196 0.08 -14.90 -8.80
N THR A 197 0.55 -16.04 -8.30
CA THR A 197 0.31 -16.46 -6.91
C THR A 197 1.60 -16.35 -6.11
N ILE A 198 1.55 -15.65 -4.98
CA ILE A 198 2.71 -15.42 -4.10
C ILE A 198 2.35 -15.83 -2.68
N HIS A 199 3.25 -16.57 -2.05
CA HIS A 199 3.18 -16.93 -0.65
C HIS A 199 4.27 -16.20 0.13
N LEU A 200 3.88 -15.54 1.21
CA LEU A 200 4.77 -14.85 2.13
C LEU A 200 4.70 -15.49 3.50
N THR A 201 5.85 -15.69 4.12
CA THR A 201 5.97 -16.25 5.46
C THR A 201 7.01 -15.52 6.28
N GLY A 202 6.76 -15.30 7.57
CA GLY A 202 7.74 -14.73 8.46
C GLY A 202 7.12 -14.25 9.76
N THR A 203 7.71 -13.21 10.34
CA THR A 203 7.25 -12.64 11.61
C THR A 203 7.07 -11.14 11.51
N ALA A 204 6.07 -10.65 12.21
CA ALA A 204 5.79 -9.22 12.35
C ALA A 204 5.50 -8.88 13.81
N ARG A 205 6.04 -7.75 14.25
CA ARG A 205 5.87 -7.23 15.60
C ARG A 205 4.91 -6.03 15.57
N TYR A 206 3.78 -6.15 16.25
CA TYR A 206 2.79 -5.08 16.43
C TYR A 206 1.90 -5.33 17.65
#